data_AF-A0A931N092-F1
#
_entry.id   AF-A0A931N092-F1
#
_cell.length_a   1.000
_cell.length_b   1.000
_cell.length_c   1.000
_cell.angle_alpha   90.00
_cell.angle_beta   90.00
_cell.angle_gamma   90.00
#
_symmetry.space_group_name_H-M   'P 1'
#
loop_
_entity.id
_entity.type
_entity.pdbx_description
1 polymer ?
#
loop_
_entity_poly.entity_id
_entity_poly.type
_entity_poly.pdbx_seq_one_letter_code
_entity_poly.pdbx_strand_id
1 'polypeptide(L)'
;MSEASIEVLLDDFETKENWNITGPDADRTHITTFAEGAPSKTPGVYADGAAGADHRAVALLVREAAADLEIELAPSAGKSFDIPGRLEALRLWIRSPHASVDVFARVGAGADARELPMGRLAASGEWRRAGHELAESLTDATVVGLRIRLTEVIKRAGEVMILLDDLTARTAR
;
A
#
# COMPACT_ATOMS: atom_id res chain seq x y z
N MET A 1 15.65 -0.53 29.02
CA MET A 1 15.29 0.67 28.23
C MET A 1 14.43 0.17 27.09
N SER A 2 13.15 0.53 27.03
CA SER A 2 12.31 0.17 25.88
C SER A 2 12.87 0.89 24.66
N GLU A 3 13.31 0.17 23.66
CA GLU A 3 13.54 0.77 22.35
C GLU A 3 12.20 1.39 21.92
N ALA A 4 12.18 2.72 21.78
CA ALA A 4 10.97 3.41 21.39
C ALA A 4 10.72 3.08 19.91
N SER A 5 9.70 2.27 19.63
CA SER A 5 9.24 2.06 18.27
C SER A 5 8.68 3.36 17.71
N ILE A 6 9.09 3.73 16.49
CA ILE A 6 8.61 4.92 15.78
C ILE A 6 7.77 4.49 14.58
N GLU A 7 6.80 5.31 14.19
CA GLU A 7 6.07 5.14 12.95
C GLU A 7 6.65 6.08 11.89
N VAL A 8 6.97 5.51 10.73
CA VAL A 8 7.65 6.18 9.62
C VAL A 8 6.74 6.12 8.40
N LEU A 9 6.54 7.27 7.75
CA LEU A 9 5.83 7.37 6.48
C LEU A 9 6.77 6.97 5.33
N LEU A 10 6.33 6.04 4.48
CA LEU A 10 7.09 5.58 3.32
C LEU A 10 6.59 6.25 2.04
N ASP A 11 5.26 6.34 1.88
CA ASP A 11 4.60 7.03 0.77
C ASP A 11 3.23 7.52 1.25
N ASP A 12 2.89 8.78 0.97
CA ASP A 12 1.55 9.35 1.23
C ASP A 12 0.59 9.18 0.05
N PHE A 13 1.04 8.57 -1.05
CA PHE A 13 0.26 8.41 -2.28
C PHE A 13 -0.29 9.73 -2.87
N GLU A 14 0.38 10.86 -2.65
CA GLU A 14 0.05 12.13 -3.32
C GLU A 14 0.41 12.12 -4.81
N THR A 15 1.42 11.33 -5.17
CA THR A 15 2.05 11.32 -6.50
C THR A 15 2.01 9.91 -7.08
N LYS A 16 1.09 9.68 -8.03
CA LYS A 16 0.97 8.38 -8.71
C LYS A 16 2.25 7.95 -9.43
N GLU A 17 3.07 8.92 -9.86
CA GLU A 17 4.33 8.68 -10.58
C GLU A 17 5.37 7.93 -9.73
N ASN A 18 5.17 7.81 -8.42
CA ASN A 18 5.99 6.95 -7.57
C ASN A 18 5.78 5.45 -7.83
N TRP A 19 4.69 5.08 -8.52
CA TRP A 19 4.27 3.69 -8.71
C TRP A 19 3.97 3.36 -10.18
N ASN A 20 4.34 2.14 -10.59
CA ASN A 20 3.94 1.53 -11.85
C ASN A 20 3.03 0.34 -11.60
N ILE A 21 2.03 0.17 -12.44
CA ILE A 21 1.25 -1.06 -12.48
C ILE A 21 2.06 -2.09 -13.27
N THR A 22 2.26 -3.26 -12.67
CA THR A 22 2.97 -4.39 -13.25
C THR A 22 2.11 -5.66 -13.19
N GLY A 23 2.64 -6.77 -13.67
CA GLY A 23 1.95 -8.06 -13.61
C GLY A 23 1.03 -8.34 -14.80
N PRO A 24 0.33 -9.48 -14.78
CA PRO A 24 -0.44 -10.00 -15.91
C PRO A 24 -1.72 -9.21 -16.23
N ASP A 25 -2.34 -8.56 -15.24
CA ASP A 25 -3.58 -7.76 -15.39
C ASP A 25 -3.31 -6.25 -15.45
N ALA A 26 -2.06 -5.84 -15.76
CA ALA A 26 -1.66 -4.44 -15.75
C ALA A 26 -2.44 -3.58 -16.76
N ASP A 27 -2.77 -4.13 -17.92
CA ASP A 27 -3.54 -3.47 -18.98
C ASP A 27 -5.00 -3.17 -18.59
N ARG A 28 -5.52 -3.87 -17.59
CA ARG A 28 -6.87 -3.70 -17.06
C ARG A 28 -6.96 -2.69 -15.93
N THR A 29 -5.82 -2.23 -15.41
CA THR A 29 -5.78 -1.29 -14.28
C THR A 29 -5.18 0.05 -14.71
N HIS A 30 -5.85 1.13 -14.32
CA HIS A 30 -5.36 2.49 -14.54
C HIS A 30 -5.04 3.15 -13.20
N ILE A 31 -3.85 3.77 -13.10
CA ILE A 31 -3.43 4.54 -11.92
C ILE A 31 -3.65 6.03 -12.14
N THR A 32 -4.33 6.66 -11.19
CA THR A 32 -4.55 8.11 -11.15
C THR A 32 -4.51 8.62 -9.71
N THR A 33 -4.68 9.92 -9.51
CA THR A 33 -4.84 10.54 -8.18
C THR A 33 -6.30 10.91 -7.94
N PHE A 34 -6.76 10.80 -6.69
CA PHE A 34 -8.09 11.17 -6.25
C PHE A 34 -8.02 12.32 -5.25
N ALA A 35 -8.92 13.31 -5.38
CA ALA A 35 -8.90 14.54 -4.57
C ALA A 35 -9.49 14.35 -3.16
N GLU A 36 -9.25 13.21 -2.54
CA GLU A 36 -9.64 12.84 -1.18
C GLU A 36 -8.64 11.82 -0.64
N GLY A 37 -7.98 12.13 0.48
CA GLY A 37 -7.18 11.20 1.28
C GLY A 37 -7.98 10.60 2.44
N ALA A 38 -7.41 9.63 3.16
CA ALA A 38 -8.04 9.03 4.32
C ALA A 38 -8.22 10.06 5.45
N PRO A 39 -9.35 10.04 6.17
CA PRO A 39 -9.68 11.07 7.15
C PRO A 39 -8.82 10.96 8.42
N SER A 40 -8.62 12.12 9.07
CA SER A 40 -8.11 12.21 10.45
C SER A 40 -6.72 11.61 10.68
N LYS A 41 -5.79 11.85 9.75
CA LYS A 41 -4.37 11.52 9.94
C LYS A 41 -3.62 12.72 10.49
N THR A 42 -2.62 12.48 11.33
CA THR A 42 -1.61 13.50 11.63
C THR A 42 -0.51 13.34 10.58
N PRO A 43 -0.10 14.39 9.85
CA PRO A 43 0.95 14.27 8.85
C PRO A 43 2.17 13.56 9.45
N GLY A 44 2.50 12.41 8.85
CA GLY A 44 3.64 11.61 9.25
C GLY A 44 4.96 12.29 8.88
N VAL A 45 6.06 11.79 9.46
CA VAL A 45 7.41 12.14 9.02
C VAL A 45 7.92 10.99 8.16
N TYR A 46 8.43 11.34 6.98
CA TYR A 46 9.02 10.40 6.04
C TYR A 46 10.29 9.75 6.60
N ALA A 47 10.69 8.63 6.01
CA ALA A 47 11.94 7.94 6.34
C ALA A 47 13.19 8.85 6.23
N ASP A 48 13.16 9.83 5.33
CA ASP A 48 14.24 10.81 5.14
C ASP A 48 14.12 12.05 6.06
N GLY A 49 13.09 12.11 6.91
CA GLY A 49 12.83 13.23 7.80
C GLY A 49 11.96 14.34 7.22
N ALA A 50 11.51 14.25 5.97
CA ALA A 50 10.58 15.22 5.38
C ALA A 50 9.17 15.11 6.00
N ALA A 51 8.37 16.18 5.90
CA ALA A 51 6.97 16.16 6.34
C ALA A 51 6.05 15.61 5.24
N GLY A 52 5.08 14.76 5.62
CA GLY A 52 4.00 14.29 4.74
C GLY A 52 3.01 15.40 4.36
N ALA A 53 2.44 15.31 3.16
CA ALA A 53 1.27 16.09 2.76
C ALA A 53 0.02 15.19 2.82
N ASP A 54 -1.17 15.77 3.02
CA ASP A 54 -2.41 14.99 3.21
C ASP A 54 -3.60 15.65 2.50
N HIS A 55 -3.65 15.44 1.19
CA HIS A 55 -4.57 16.10 0.27
C HIS A 55 -5.19 15.14 -0.76
N ARG A 56 -4.52 14.03 -1.08
CA ARG A 56 -4.89 13.11 -2.17
C ARG A 56 -4.57 11.66 -1.82
N ALA A 57 -5.17 10.77 -2.58
CA ALA A 57 -4.85 9.35 -2.57
C ALA A 57 -4.53 8.88 -3.99
N VAL A 58 -3.80 7.78 -4.12
CA VAL A 58 -3.69 7.07 -5.39
C VAL A 58 -4.96 6.26 -5.60
N ALA A 59 -5.53 6.35 -6.80
CA ALA A 59 -6.67 5.56 -7.24
C ALA A 59 -6.23 4.53 -8.29
N LEU A 60 -6.62 3.29 -8.06
CA LEU A 60 -6.54 2.18 -9.00
C LEU A 60 -7.94 1.95 -9.58
N LEU A 61 -8.08 2.15 -10.87
CA LEU A 61 -9.33 1.95 -11.62
C LEU A 61 -9.21 0.68 -12.45
N VAL A 62 -9.88 -0.39 -12.03
CA VAL A 62 -9.77 -1.73 -12.60
C VAL A 62 -10.96 -2.01 -13.50
N ARG A 63 -10.74 -2.17 -14.80
CA ARG A 63 -11.76 -2.52 -15.78
C ARG A 63 -11.97 -4.03 -15.79
N GLU A 64 -13.17 -4.44 -16.19
CA GLU A 64 -13.54 -5.86 -16.27
C GLU A 64 -13.28 -6.64 -14.98
N ALA A 65 -13.32 -5.96 -13.82
CA ALA A 65 -12.95 -6.54 -12.54
C ALA A 65 -13.69 -7.86 -12.26
N ALA A 66 -12.92 -8.87 -11.89
CA ALA A 66 -13.40 -10.20 -11.55
C ALA A 66 -12.72 -10.69 -10.27
N ALA A 67 -13.29 -11.71 -9.63
CA ALA A 67 -12.60 -12.40 -8.55
C ALA A 67 -11.27 -12.95 -9.06
N ASP A 68 -10.28 -12.96 -8.17
CA ASP A 68 -8.91 -13.42 -8.36
C ASP A 68 -8.03 -12.56 -9.29
N LEU A 69 -8.54 -11.45 -9.83
CA LEU A 69 -7.72 -10.45 -10.52
C LEU A 69 -6.68 -9.88 -9.56
N GLU A 70 -5.42 -9.83 -9.99
CA GLU A 70 -4.30 -9.31 -9.19
C GLU A 70 -3.78 -8.00 -9.76
N ILE A 71 -3.63 -7.01 -8.89
CA ILE A 71 -3.00 -5.73 -9.22
C ILE A 71 -1.66 -5.72 -8.53
N GLU A 72 -0.58 -5.62 -9.32
CA GLU A 72 0.76 -5.43 -8.78
C GLU A 72 1.20 -3.99 -8.98
N LEU A 73 1.71 -3.39 -7.92
CA LEU A 73 2.34 -2.08 -7.94
C LEU A 73 3.82 -2.25 -7.61
N ALA A 74 4.67 -1.71 -8.47
CA ALA A 74 6.11 -1.63 -8.25
C ALA A 74 6.54 -0.16 -8.14
N PRO A 75 7.52 0.18 -7.30
CA PRO A 75 8.10 1.52 -7.30
C PRO A 75 8.61 1.91 -8.69
N SER A 76 8.45 3.17 -9.07
CA SER A 76 9.00 3.71 -10.30
C SER A 76 10.53 3.69 -10.31
N ALA A 77 11.12 3.74 -11.52
CA ALA A 77 12.57 3.78 -11.66
C ALA A 77 13.17 4.96 -10.85
N GLY A 78 14.15 4.64 -9.99
CA GLY A 78 14.77 5.63 -9.10
C GLY A 78 13.99 5.93 -7.81
N LYS A 79 12.84 5.27 -7.58
CA LYS A 79 12.12 5.31 -6.32
C LYS A 79 12.43 4.07 -5.49
N SER A 80 12.72 4.27 -4.22
CA SER A 80 12.88 3.22 -3.21
C SER A 80 12.13 3.63 -1.96
N PHE A 81 11.51 2.65 -1.31
CA PHE A 81 10.81 2.83 -0.03
C PHE A 81 11.60 2.10 1.04
N ASP A 82 12.78 2.65 1.35
CA ASP A 82 13.69 2.10 2.34
C ASP A 82 13.17 2.36 3.75
N ILE A 83 13.23 1.33 4.59
CA ILE A 83 12.68 1.36 5.95
C ILE A 83 13.85 1.52 6.93
N PRO A 84 13.92 2.62 7.69
CA PRO A 84 15.02 2.84 8.62
C PRO A 84 14.88 1.95 9.86
N GLY A 85 15.99 1.35 10.29
CA GLY A 85 16.06 0.53 11.49
C GLY A 85 15.49 -0.88 11.29
N ARG A 86 14.89 -1.44 12.34
CA ARG A 86 14.30 -2.78 12.33
C ARG A 86 12.80 -2.69 12.11
N LEU A 87 12.31 -3.18 10.96
CA LEU A 87 10.88 -3.24 10.64
C LEU A 87 10.14 -4.19 11.59
N GLU A 88 9.13 -3.68 12.29
CA GLU A 88 8.25 -4.45 13.18
C GLU A 88 6.82 -4.59 12.65
N ALA A 89 6.34 -3.63 11.85
CA ALA A 89 5.04 -3.72 11.19
C ALA A 89 4.97 -2.86 9.93
N LEU A 90 4.21 -3.30 8.94
CA LEU A 90 3.79 -2.48 7.78
C LEU A 90 2.30 -2.23 7.83
N ARG A 91 1.87 -1.03 7.41
CA ARG A 91 0.47 -0.63 7.38
C ARG A 91 0.17 0.22 6.16
N LEU A 92 -1.06 0.12 5.67
CA LEU A 92 -1.54 0.83 4.49
C LEU A 92 -2.99 1.23 4.72
N TRP A 93 -3.35 2.48 4.43
CA TRP A 93 -4.74 2.88 4.32
C TRP A 93 -5.26 2.55 2.94
N ILE A 94 -6.45 1.93 2.92
CA ILE A 94 -7.06 1.48 1.69
C ILE A 94 -8.58 1.58 1.81
N ARG A 95 -9.20 2.00 0.71
CA ARG A 95 -10.65 2.08 0.56
C ARG A 95 -11.05 1.39 -0.74
N SER A 96 -11.94 0.40 -0.62
CA SER A 96 -12.39 -0.39 -1.77
C SER A 96 -13.92 -0.53 -1.74
N PRO A 97 -14.66 0.44 -2.29
CA PRO A 97 -16.12 0.46 -2.23
C PRO A 97 -16.80 -0.65 -3.05
N HIS A 98 -16.08 -1.29 -3.98
CA HIS A 98 -16.70 -2.16 -4.99
C HIS A 98 -16.17 -3.59 -4.98
N ALA A 99 -15.09 -3.86 -4.26
CA ALA A 99 -14.52 -5.18 -4.13
C ALA A 99 -13.97 -5.46 -2.74
N SER A 100 -14.13 -6.69 -2.27
CA SER A 100 -13.34 -7.21 -1.17
C SER A 100 -11.96 -7.55 -1.69
N VAL A 101 -10.91 -7.25 -0.92
CA VAL A 101 -9.51 -7.39 -1.38
C VAL A 101 -8.64 -8.07 -0.34
N ASP A 102 -7.67 -8.84 -0.82
CA ASP A 102 -6.50 -9.26 -0.04
C ASP A 102 -5.32 -8.38 -0.41
N VAL A 103 -4.64 -7.83 0.60
CA VAL A 103 -3.52 -6.90 0.42
C VAL A 103 -2.22 -7.55 0.88
N PHE A 104 -1.19 -7.41 0.07
CA PHE A 104 0.14 -7.93 0.33
C PHE A 104 1.19 -6.85 0.08
N ALA A 105 2.25 -6.84 0.88
CA ALA A 105 3.44 -6.05 0.63
C ALA A 105 4.61 -6.97 0.29
N ARG A 106 5.41 -6.60 -0.71
CA ARG A 106 6.67 -7.28 -1.02
C ARG A 106 7.81 -6.50 -0.39
N VAL A 107 8.56 -7.16 0.49
CA VAL A 107 9.61 -6.55 1.31
C VAL A 107 10.92 -7.31 1.15
N GLY A 108 12.02 -6.59 0.90
CA GLY A 108 13.36 -7.14 0.76
C GLY A 108 14.05 -6.59 -0.50
N ALA A 109 15.11 -7.27 -0.96
CA ALA A 109 15.87 -6.86 -2.14
C ALA A 109 15.74 -7.88 -3.27
N GLY A 110 15.26 -7.43 -4.44
CA GLY A 110 15.24 -8.22 -5.67
C GLY A 110 14.57 -9.59 -5.53
N ALA A 111 15.32 -10.66 -5.80
CA ALA A 111 14.82 -12.04 -5.76
C ALA A 111 14.56 -12.58 -4.35
N ASP A 112 15.16 -11.96 -3.32
CA ASP A 112 14.99 -12.34 -1.91
C ASP A 112 13.81 -11.61 -1.25
N ALA A 113 13.06 -10.81 -2.02
CA ALA A 113 11.87 -10.14 -1.54
C ALA A 113 10.82 -11.17 -1.13
N ARG A 114 10.38 -11.11 0.13
CA ARG A 114 9.30 -11.93 0.65
C ARG A 114 8.00 -11.17 0.64
N GLU A 115 6.91 -11.90 0.51
CA GLU A 115 5.57 -11.34 0.55
C GLU A 115 5.00 -11.39 1.98
N LEU A 116 4.43 -10.28 2.43
CA LEU A 116 3.81 -10.11 3.74
C LEU A 116 2.29 -9.90 3.55
N PRO A 117 1.43 -10.78 4.07
CA PRO A 117 -0.02 -10.59 4.01
C PRO A 117 -0.44 -9.47 4.98
N MET A 118 -0.87 -8.34 4.45
CA MET A 118 -1.37 -7.19 5.22
C MET A 118 -2.84 -7.35 5.63
N GLY A 119 -3.53 -8.35 5.08
CA GLY A 119 -4.85 -8.77 5.52
C GLY A 119 -5.93 -8.62 4.46
N ARG A 120 -7.13 -9.08 4.85
CA ARG A 120 -8.33 -9.08 4.01
C ARG A 120 -9.28 -7.96 4.42
N LEU A 121 -9.78 -7.23 3.43
CA LEU A 121 -10.74 -6.16 3.63
C LEU A 121 -12.00 -6.45 2.84
N ALA A 122 -13.14 -6.50 3.53
CA ALA A 122 -14.44 -6.52 2.89
C ALA A 122 -14.68 -5.20 2.15
N ALA A 123 -15.39 -5.25 1.02
CA ALA A 123 -15.73 -4.05 0.28
C ALA A 123 -16.46 -3.05 1.19
N SER A 124 -15.97 -1.82 1.23
CA SER A 124 -16.53 -0.75 2.04
C SER A 124 -16.23 0.60 1.42
N GLY A 125 -17.19 1.51 1.54
CA GLY A 125 -17.01 2.91 1.20
C GLY A 125 -16.15 3.68 2.21
N GLU A 126 -15.69 3.03 3.27
CA GLU A 126 -14.86 3.61 4.32
C GLU A 126 -13.38 3.24 4.14
N TRP A 127 -12.51 4.14 4.60
CA TRP A 127 -11.09 3.88 4.73
C TRP A 127 -10.82 2.85 5.83
N ARG A 128 -9.97 1.87 5.54
CA ARG A 128 -9.55 0.84 6.49
C ARG A 128 -8.05 0.67 6.46
N ARG A 129 -7.49 0.33 7.61
CA ARG A 129 -6.06 0.07 7.75
C ARG A 129 -5.78 -1.42 7.56
N ALA A 130 -5.10 -1.77 6.46
CA ALA A 130 -4.45 -3.07 6.32
C ALA A 130 -3.09 -3.01 7.04
N GLY A 131 -2.63 -4.13 7.59
CA GLY A 131 -1.32 -4.17 8.19
C GLY A 131 -0.85 -5.57 8.60
N HIS A 132 0.47 -5.72 8.63
CA HIS A 132 1.14 -6.94 9.04
C HIS A 132 2.11 -6.63 10.18
N GLU A 133 1.96 -7.31 11.32
CA GLU A 133 2.96 -7.30 12.39
C GLU A 133 3.93 -8.48 12.19
N LEU A 134 5.22 -8.19 12.23
CA LEU A 134 6.26 -9.19 12.04
C LEU A 134 6.55 -9.89 13.36
N ALA A 135 6.58 -11.22 13.35
CA ALA A 135 7.03 -12.01 14.51
C ALA A 135 8.53 -11.80 14.80
N GLU A 136 9.32 -11.63 13.75
CA GLU A 136 10.75 -11.31 13.80
C GLU A 136 11.00 -10.08 12.94
N SER A 137 11.70 -9.10 13.51
CA SER A 137 11.96 -7.84 12.81
C SER A 137 12.95 -8.02 11.66
N LEU A 138 12.79 -7.19 10.62
CA LEU A 138 13.72 -7.16 9.49
C LEU A 138 14.62 -5.94 9.56
N THR A 139 15.93 -6.13 9.42
CA THR A 139 16.89 -5.05 9.18
C THR A 139 16.98 -4.73 7.69
N ASP A 140 17.31 -3.48 7.36
CA ASP A 140 17.59 -3.04 5.98
C ASP A 140 16.47 -3.41 4.99
N ALA A 141 15.23 -3.30 5.44
CA ALA A 141 14.05 -3.68 4.68
C ALA A 141 13.68 -2.57 3.69
N THR A 142 13.30 -2.95 2.48
CA THR A 142 12.77 -2.05 1.45
C THR A 142 11.42 -2.58 0.99
N VAL A 143 10.39 -1.72 0.87
CA VAL A 143 9.16 -2.11 0.17
C VAL A 143 9.40 -2.03 -1.33
N VAL A 144 9.36 -3.18 -2.00
CA VAL A 144 9.60 -3.31 -3.44
C VAL A 144 8.32 -3.52 -4.25
N GLY A 145 7.18 -3.56 -3.58
CA GLY A 145 5.89 -3.56 -4.26
C GLY A 145 4.71 -3.84 -3.34
N LEU A 146 3.52 -3.63 -3.88
CA LEU A 146 2.25 -4.03 -3.28
C LEU A 146 1.53 -4.96 -4.26
N ARG A 147 0.83 -5.95 -3.73
CA ARG A 147 -0.08 -6.80 -4.50
C ARG A 147 -1.46 -6.75 -3.87
N ILE A 148 -2.48 -6.51 -4.69
CA ILE A 148 -3.87 -6.45 -4.27
C ILE A 148 -4.64 -7.45 -5.11
N ARG A 149 -5.23 -8.45 -4.46
CA ARG A 149 -6.08 -9.45 -5.12
C ARG A 149 -7.54 -9.14 -4.84
N LEU A 150 -8.36 -9.07 -5.88
CA LEU A 150 -9.82 -8.98 -5.73
C LEU A 150 -10.36 -10.34 -5.29
N THR A 151 -11.09 -10.41 -4.19
CA THR A 151 -11.69 -11.66 -3.68
C THR A 151 -13.18 -11.76 -3.96
N GLU A 152 -13.87 -10.62 -4.04
CA GLU A 152 -15.29 -10.54 -4.32
C GLU A 152 -15.59 -9.18 -4.96
N VAL A 153 -16.40 -9.11 -6.01
CA VAL A 153 -16.77 -7.87 -6.69
C VAL A 153 -18.29 -7.68 -6.55
N ILE A 154 -18.71 -6.66 -5.78
CA ILE A 154 -20.11 -6.51 -5.30
C ILE A 154 -20.99 -5.79 -6.32
N LYS A 155 -20.42 -4.86 -7.10
CA LYS A 155 -21.13 -4.18 -8.19
C LYS A 155 -20.76 -4.86 -9.50
N ARG A 156 -21.76 -5.24 -10.31
CA ARG A 156 -21.62 -6.01 -11.58
C ARG A 156 -20.32 -5.67 -12.31
N ALA A 157 -19.63 -6.70 -12.81
CA ALA A 157 -18.43 -6.64 -13.67
C ALA A 157 -18.40 -5.35 -14.51
N GLY A 158 -17.59 -4.40 -14.08
CA GLY A 158 -17.67 -3.02 -14.58
C GLY A 158 -17.10 -2.07 -13.54
N GLU A 159 -15.78 -1.92 -13.59
CA GLU A 159 -15.03 -0.87 -12.91
C GLU A 159 -15.02 -0.93 -11.38
N VAL A 160 -13.93 -1.46 -10.82
CA VAL A 160 -13.60 -1.36 -9.40
C VAL A 160 -12.66 -0.18 -9.20
N MET A 161 -12.96 0.65 -8.20
CA MET A 161 -12.04 1.67 -7.72
C MET A 161 -11.47 1.21 -6.38
N ILE A 162 -10.15 1.26 -6.25
CA ILE A 162 -9.42 1.07 -4.99
C ILE A 162 -8.61 2.33 -4.75
N LEU A 163 -8.70 2.90 -3.56
CA LEU A 163 -7.91 4.06 -3.14
C LEU A 163 -6.86 3.59 -2.15
N LEU A 164 -5.62 4.04 -2.34
CA LEU A 164 -4.46 3.76 -1.51
C LEU A 164 -3.93 5.05 -0.92
N ASP A 165 -3.52 4.96 0.34
CA ASP A 165 -3.05 6.09 1.10
C ASP A 165 -2.13 5.65 2.24
N ASP A 166 -1.21 6.50 2.67
CA ASP A 166 -0.31 6.33 3.82
C ASP A 166 0.27 4.90 3.99
N LEU A 167 1.27 4.56 3.17
CA LEU A 167 2.11 3.40 3.44
C LEU A 167 3.07 3.74 4.57
N THR A 168 2.95 3.05 5.70
CA THR A 168 3.71 3.33 6.93
C THR A 168 4.41 2.10 7.46
N ALA A 169 5.56 2.30 8.10
CA ALA A 169 6.32 1.27 8.81
C ALA A 169 6.44 1.62 10.29
N ARG A 170 6.19 0.66 11.18
CA ARG A 170 6.63 0.73 12.57
C ARG A 170 8.03 0.14 12.67
N THR A 171 8.98 0.88 13.20
CA THR A 171 10.38 0.46 13.29
C THR A 171 10.95 0.64 14.68
N ALA A 172 11.84 -0.26 15.10
CA ALA A 172 12.68 -0.11 16.28
C ALA A 172 14.08 0.38 15.88
N ARG A 173 14.71 1.14 16.77
CA ARG A 173 16.09 1.64 16.59
C ARG A 173 17.12 0.53 16.74
#